data_AF-A0A800JCJ3-F1
#
_entry.id   AF-A0A800JCJ3-F1
#
_cell.length_a   1.000
_cell.length_b   1.000
_cell.length_c   1.000
_cell.angle_alpha   90.00
_cell.angle_beta   90.00
_cell.angle_gamma   90.00
#
_symmetry.space_group_name_H-M   'P 1'
#
loop_
_entity.id
_entity.type
_entity.pdbx_description
1 polymer ?
#
loop_
_entity_poly.entity_id
_entity_poly.type
_entity_poly.pdbx_seq_one_letter_code
_entity_poly.pdbx_strand_id
1 'polypeptide(L)' 'MPYIDVFNGDADGICALHQLRLHNPQKSSLVTGVKRDNLLLKRIIATRDSTLTVLDISSHANRDSLLQLLKQGNTVHYFD' A
#
# COMPACT_ATOMS: atom_id res chain seq x y z
N MET A 1 -4.49 12.14 -9.81
CA MET A 1 -3.52 11.12 -9.36
C MET A 1 -4.29 9.89 -8.89
N PRO A 2 -3.92 8.67 -9.31
CA PRO A 2 -4.52 7.42 -8.85
C PRO A 2 -4.28 7.21 -7.35
N TYR A 3 -5.21 6.51 -6.68
CA TYR A 3 -5.07 6.06 -5.30
C TYR A 3 -4.98 4.53 -5.28
N ILE A 4 -4.00 4.00 -4.56
CA ILE A 4 -3.76 2.57 -4.45
C ILE A 4 -3.63 2.20 -2.97
N ASP A 5 -4.42 1.24 -2.51
CA ASP A 5 -4.32 0.71 -1.15
C ASP A 5 -3.63 -0.65 -1.18
N VAL A 6 -2.58 -0.80 -0.36
CA VAL A 6 -1.69 -1.95 -0.32
C VAL A 6 -1.70 -2.54 1.09
N PHE A 7 -2.12 -3.79 1.22
CA PHE A 7 -2.22 -4.50 2.51
C PHE A 7 -2.26 -6.02 2.25
N ASN A 8 -1.77 -6.84 3.18
CA ASN A 8 -1.82 -8.30 3.05
C ASN A 8 -3.19 -8.87 3.48
N GLY A 9 -3.30 -10.19 3.55
CA GLY A 9 -4.54 -10.86 3.98
C GLY A 9 -4.71 -10.98 5.50
N ASP A 10 -3.90 -10.29 6.30
CA ASP A 10 -4.03 -10.28 7.76
C ASP A 10 -5.18 -9.35 8.18
N ALA A 11 -5.77 -9.65 9.33
CA ALA A 11 -6.92 -8.91 9.82
C ALA A 11 -6.58 -7.44 10.12
N ASP A 12 -5.33 -7.17 10.54
CA ASP A 12 -4.88 -5.84 10.95
C ASP A 12 -4.84 -4.89 9.74
N GLY A 13 -4.18 -5.26 8.64
CA GLY A 13 -4.22 -4.52 7.38
C GLY A 13 -5.63 -4.30 6.80
N ILE A 14 -6.49 -5.33 6.84
CA ILE A 14 -7.89 -5.24 6.38
C ILE A 14 -8.69 -4.25 7.25
N CYS A 15 -8.61 -4.39 8.58
CA CYS A 15 -9.32 -3.53 9.52
C CYS A 15 -8.84 -2.09 9.45
N ALA A 16 -7.53 -1.87 9.31
CA ALA A 16 -6.95 -0.53 9.13
C ALA A 16 -7.50 0.14 7.87
N LEU A 17 -7.59 -0.59 6.75
CA LEU A 17 -8.17 -0.04 5.52
C LEU A 17 -9.65 0.29 5.71
N HIS A 18 -10.42 -0.61 6.32
CA HIS A 18 -11.84 -0.39 6.58
C HIS A 18 -12.07 0.88 7.42
N GLN A 19 -11.35 1.03 8.53
CA GLN A 19 -11.45 2.21 9.39
C GLN A 19 -11.06 3.49 8.64
N LEU A 20 -9.95 3.45 7.88
CA LEU A 20 -9.49 4.57 7.10
C LEU A 20 -10.52 4.98 6.03
N ARG A 21 -11.16 4.04 5.34
CA ARG A 21 -12.12 4.33 4.27
C ARG A 21 -13.51 4.68 4.79
N LEU A 22 -13.87 4.25 5.99
CA LEU A 22 -15.06 4.75 6.70
C LEU A 22 -14.89 6.22 7.12
N HIS A 23 -13.71 6.59 7.63
CA HIS A 23 -13.43 7.96 8.05
C HIS A 23 -13.13 8.90 6.88
N ASN A 24 -12.37 8.41 5.90
CA ASN A 24 -11.98 9.13 4.69
C ASN A 24 -12.35 8.31 3.44
N PRO A 25 -13.61 8.43 2.97
CA PRO A 25 -14.09 7.73 1.78
C PRO A 25 -13.23 8.08 0.56
N GLN A 26 -12.71 7.05 -0.09
CA GLN A 26 -11.82 7.21 -1.24
C GLN A 26 -12.03 6.07 -2.22
N LYS A 27 -12.07 6.41 -3.51
CA LYS A 27 -12.01 5.42 -4.58
C LYS A 27 -10.55 5.09 -4.85
N SER A 28 -10.16 3.84 -4.63
CA SER A 28 -8.79 3.33 -4.80
C SER A 28 -8.80 1.97 -5.48
N SER A 29 -7.68 1.63 -6.12
CA SER A 29 -7.39 0.25 -6.54
C SER A 29 -6.76 -0.51 -5.38
N LEU A 30 -7.10 -1.80 -5.22
CA LEU A 30 -6.55 -2.63 -4.16
C LEU A 30 -5.39 -3.48 -4.70
N VAL A 31 -4.29 -3.51 -3.96
CA VAL A 31 -3.18 -4.43 -4.15
C VAL A 31 -3.06 -5.24 -2.87
N THR A 32 -3.57 -6.46 -2.90
CA THR A 32 -3.60 -7.33 -1.73
C THR A 32 -3.02 -8.72 -2.02
N GLY A 33 -2.89 -9.51 -0.97
CA GLY A 33 -2.30 -10.84 -0.98
C GLY A 33 -2.89 -11.74 0.09
N VAL A 34 -2.30 -12.92 0.26
CA VAL A 34 -2.67 -13.84 1.35
C VAL A 34 -2.10 -13.37 2.68
N LYS A 35 -2.46 -14.07 3.77
CA LYS A 35 -1.89 -13.83 5.10
C LYS A 35 -0.35 -13.89 5.05
N ARG A 36 0.33 -12.90 5.63
CA ARG A 36 1.80 -12.71 5.65
C ARG A 36 2.48 -12.52 4.28
N ASP A 37 1.70 -12.20 3.24
CA ASP A 37 2.25 -11.78 1.96
C ASP A 37 2.84 -10.36 2.06
N ASN A 38 4.11 -10.28 2.44
CA ASN A 38 4.73 -9.03 2.85
C ASN A 38 5.45 -8.28 1.73
N LEU A 39 5.56 -8.81 0.50
CA LEU A 39 6.35 -8.20 -0.59
C LEU A 39 5.45 -7.56 -1.68
N LEU A 40 4.36 -6.93 -1.26
CA LEU A 40 3.31 -6.45 -2.18
C LEU A 40 3.73 -5.26 -3.03
N LEU A 41 4.64 -4.39 -2.57
CA LEU A 41 5.10 -3.25 -3.37
C LEU A 41 5.82 -3.68 -4.65
N LYS A 42 6.38 -4.90 -4.69
CA LYS A 42 6.98 -5.47 -5.91
C LYS A 42 6.00 -5.60 -7.07
N ARG A 43 4.70 -5.75 -6.78
CA ARG A 43 3.65 -5.93 -7.80
C ARG A 43 3.30 -4.64 -8.54
N ILE A 44 3.72 -3.49 -8.02
CA ILE A 44 3.32 -2.17 -8.52
C ILE A 44 4.50 -1.23 -8.79
N ILE A 45 5.72 -1.75 -8.92
CA ILE A 45 6.95 -0.96 -9.18
C ILE A 45 6.92 -0.09 -10.46
N ALA A 46 5.91 -0.24 -11.31
CA ALA A 46 5.72 0.57 -12.51
C ALA A 46 4.77 1.77 -12.30
N THR A 47 4.13 1.88 -11.14
CA THR A 47 3.22 2.97 -10.79
C THR A 47 3.95 4.31 -10.75
N ARG A 48 3.36 5.36 -11.29
CA ARG A 48 3.93 6.71 -11.30
C ARG A 48 2.89 7.73 -10.85
N ASP A 49 3.35 8.85 -10.30
CA ASP A 49 2.53 10.02 -9.98
C ASP A 49 1.20 9.68 -9.27
N SER A 50 1.26 8.73 -8.32
CA SER A 50 0.12 8.18 -7.59
C SER A 50 0.28 8.33 -6.09
N THR A 51 -0.83 8.20 -5.35
CA THR A 51 -0.83 8.12 -3.89
C THR A 51 -1.05 6.68 -3.45
N LEU A 52 -0.08 6.11 -2.75
CA LEU A 52 -0.13 4.76 -2.20
C LEU A 52 -0.41 4.84 -0.70
N THR A 53 -1.42 4.13 -0.23
CA THR A 53 -1.62 3.84 1.19
C THR A 53 -1.11 2.43 1.44
N VAL A 54 -0.13 2.26 2.30
CA VAL A 54 0.46 0.96 2.65
C VAL A 54 0.16 0.69 4.12
N LEU A 55 -0.45 -0.46 4.39
CA LEU A 55 -1.00 -0.81 5.70
C LEU A 55 -0.47 -2.18 6.12
N ASP A 56 0.12 -2.26 7.31
CA ASP A 56 0.43 -3.50 8.03
C ASP A 56 1.24 -4.51 7.19
N ILE A 57 2.25 -3.99 6.48
CA ILE A 57 3.27 -4.81 5.82
C ILE A 57 4.64 -4.20 6.06
N SER A 58 5.65 -5.03 6.29
CA SER A 58 6.99 -4.56 6.66
C SER A 58 7.61 -3.58 5.64
N SER A 59 7.90 -2.36 6.08
CA SER A 59 8.65 -1.37 5.27
C SER A 59 10.09 -1.82 5.00
N HIS A 60 10.69 -2.56 5.94
CA HIS A 60 12.02 -3.14 5.77
C HIS A 60 12.05 -4.15 4.62
N ALA A 61 11.09 -5.09 4.57
CA ALA A 61 11.00 -6.07 3.51
C ALA A 61 10.69 -5.44 2.13
N ASN A 62 9.97 -4.32 2.11
CA ASN A 62 9.60 -3.60 0.88
C ASN A 62 10.56 -2.47 0.51
N ARG A 63 11.68 -2.29 1.22
CA ARG A 63 12.54 -1.10 1.12
C ARG A 63 12.93 -0.76 -0.32
N ASP A 64 13.42 -1.73 -1.08
CA ASP A 64 13.90 -1.48 -2.45
C ASP A 64 12.77 -1.03 -3.38
N SER A 65 11.62 -1.70 -3.30
CA SER A 65 10.42 -1.33 -4.07
C SER A 65 9.87 0.03 -3.66
N LEU A 66 9.87 0.33 -2.35
CA LEU A 66 9.45 1.63 -1.83
C LEU A 66 10.33 2.76 -2.38
N LEU A 67 11.65 2.60 -2.34
CA LEU A 67 12.57 3.61 -2.89
C LEU A 67 12.40 3.81 -4.40
N GLN A 68 12.10 2.74 -5.15
CA GLN A 68 11.81 2.85 -6.57
C GLN A 68 10.50 3.61 -6.84
N LEU A 69 9.45 3.31 -6.08
CA LEU A 69 8.16 4.00 -6.18
C LEU A 69 8.29 5.49 -5.86
N LEU A 70 9.03 5.86 -4.82
CA LEU A 70 9.24 7.28 -4.48
C LEU A 70 9.95 8.05 -5.59
N LYS A 71 10.94 7.43 -6.26
CA LYS A 71 11.64 8.02 -7.42
C LYS A 71 10.74 8.25 -8.63
N GLN A 72 9.57 7.61 -8.67
CA GLN A 72 8.60 7.71 -9.76
C GLN A 72 7.50 8.76 -9.51
N GLY A 73 7.73 9.70 -8.59
CA GLY A 73 6.78 10.78 -8.28
C GLY A 73 5.60 10.35 -7.41
N ASN A 74 5.66 9.14 -6.84
CA ASN A 74 4.58 8.67 -5.98
C ASN A 74 4.68 9.24 -4.56
N THR A 75 3.52 9.53 -3.97
CA THR A 75 3.38 9.80 -2.54
C THR A 75 3.02 8.49 -1.84
N VAL A 76 3.73 8.14 -0.77
CA VAL A 76 3.46 6.90 -0.01
C VAL A 76 3.13 7.25 1.45
N HIS A 77 1.92 6.92 1.87
CA HIS A 77 1.51 6.90 3.27
C HIS A 77 1.70 5.48 3.79
N TYR A 78 2.55 5.32 4.80
CA TYR A 78 2.95 4.02 5.32
C TYR A 78 2.55 3.93 6.80
N PHE A 79 1.75 2.93 7.15
CA PHE A 79 1.29 2.68 8.52
C PHE A 79 1.56 1.21 8.89
N ASP A 80 2.12 1.01 10.07
CA ASP A 80 2.45 -0.28 10.69
C ASP A 80 2.07 -0.18 12.18
#